data_AF-A0AAU5WEH3-F1
#
_entry.id   AF-A0AAU5WEH3-F1
#
_cell.length_a   1.000
_cell.length_b   1.000
_cell.length_c   1.000
_cell.angle_alpha   90.00
_cell.angle_beta   90.00
_cell.angle_gamma   90.00
#
_symmetry.space_group_name_H-M   'P 1'
#
loop_
_entity.id
_entity.type
_entity.pdbx_description
1 polymer ?
#
loop_
_entity_poly.entity_id
_entity_poly.type
_entity_poly.pdbx_seq_one_letter_code
_entity_poly.pdbx_strand_id
1 'polypeptide(L)'
;MQPLAFIPSPSQGVWHLGFIPLRAYAIMIIIGIVVAVWLGERRWAAKGGAPGVIIDVAVWAVPFGLVGGRVYHVATDYQHYFGDGHDPINALKIWEGGLGIWGAVVLGAVGAVIGCRRRGISVLALGDAVAPGIVLAQAIGRWGNYWNQELYGRPLDTFWALKIDPAHRPRLSDGSLNPKYADIATYHPTFLYESLWCVGVAILVIWADRRFSLTHGRSFALYVAAYTVGRFWIEWLRIDDAHQILGLRLNDWTALIVFVGAVGYLYWARNRTGPENVGRPAEETGDVATSADAVVLEKPAEEPAETKPKDEPELEPGPKDEATADDKPEPDPEPELEPEAKVEDEPEPEAATESEPEPEAKVEDEPEVVPEPEPDAEAKPEPEAKAEPEVEATAEPEPEPEPEPEAEAESKPEPEAEGDPGDGAVNGAGKNEGEGGTAASAGKGGSVTDPK
;
A
#
# COMPACT_ATOMS: atom_id res chain seq x y z
N MET A 1 20.76 26.72 -0.67
CA MET A 1 19.94 27.85 -1.16
C MET A 1 18.50 27.54 -0.76
N GLN A 2 17.61 28.54 -0.63
CA GLN A 2 16.18 28.25 -0.39
C GLN A 2 15.49 28.22 -1.76
N PRO A 3 14.72 27.16 -2.09
CA PRO A 3 14.08 27.05 -3.39
C PRO A 3 13.02 28.15 -3.55
N LEU A 4 12.84 28.64 -4.79
CA LEU A 4 11.89 29.70 -5.13
C LEU A 4 10.43 29.34 -4.80
N ALA A 5 10.12 28.04 -4.76
CA ALA A 5 8.84 27.50 -4.34
C ALA A 5 9.07 26.18 -3.59
N PHE A 6 8.15 25.81 -2.71
CA PHE A 6 8.17 24.54 -1.98
C PHE A 6 6.75 24.21 -1.50
N ILE A 7 6.52 22.94 -1.19
CA ILE A 7 5.31 22.50 -0.50
C ILE A 7 5.46 22.95 0.97
N PRO A 8 4.56 23.80 1.48
CA PRO A 8 4.66 24.28 2.86
C PRO A 8 4.39 23.15 3.86
N SER A 9 4.92 23.29 5.07
CA SER A 9 4.51 22.45 6.20
C SER A 9 3.10 22.85 6.64
N PRO A 10 2.28 21.91 7.15
CA PRO A 10 1.00 22.25 7.75
C PRO A 10 1.19 23.05 9.04
N SER A 11 0.32 24.02 9.27
CA SER A 11 0.39 24.89 10.46
C SER A 11 0.03 24.19 11.77
N GLN A 12 -0.78 23.14 11.72
CA GLN A 12 -1.19 22.33 12.86
C GLN A 12 -1.57 20.93 12.40
N GLY A 13 -1.26 19.89 13.19
CA GLY A 13 -1.66 18.50 12.91
C GLY A 13 -2.73 17.96 13.87
N VAL A 14 -3.14 18.75 14.85
CA VAL A 14 -4.09 18.36 15.91
C VAL A 14 -5.06 19.50 16.17
N TRP A 15 -6.35 19.18 16.21
CA TRP A 15 -7.42 20.09 16.62
C TRP A 15 -8.02 19.59 17.94
N HIS A 16 -8.27 20.47 18.90
CA HIS A 16 -8.85 20.08 20.19
C HIS A 16 -10.35 20.37 20.20
N LEU A 17 -11.18 19.32 20.29
CA LEU A 17 -12.61 19.45 20.51
C LEU A 17 -12.88 19.24 22.01
N GLY A 18 -12.79 20.33 22.77
CA GLY A 18 -12.75 20.25 24.24
C GLY A 18 -11.53 19.43 24.69
N PHE A 19 -11.77 18.32 25.40
CA PHE A 19 -10.71 17.43 25.90
C PHE A 19 -10.24 16.39 24.87
N ILE A 20 -10.87 16.30 23.69
CA ILE A 20 -10.57 15.26 22.70
C ILE A 20 -9.61 15.82 21.63
N PRO A 21 -8.37 15.33 21.52
CA PRO A 21 -7.46 15.71 20.44
C PRO A 21 -7.80 14.96 19.15
N LEU A 22 -8.30 15.68 18.15
CA LEU A 22 -8.52 15.23 16.78
C LEU A 22 -7.22 15.35 15.99
N ARG A 23 -6.53 14.22 15.80
CA ARG A 23 -5.29 14.16 15.03
C ARG A 23 -5.58 13.99 13.55
N ALA A 24 -5.00 14.83 12.69
CA ALA A 24 -5.12 14.72 11.24
C ALA A 24 -4.73 13.32 10.73
N TYR A 25 -3.69 12.73 11.31
CA TYR A 25 -3.26 11.37 11.02
C TYR A 25 -4.37 10.33 11.19
N ALA A 26 -5.12 10.40 12.30
CA ALA A 26 -6.23 9.49 12.58
C ALA A 26 -7.38 9.70 11.60
N ILE A 27 -7.68 10.96 11.26
CA ILE A 27 -8.70 11.31 10.26
C ILE A 27 -8.33 10.72 8.90
N MET A 28 -7.08 10.86 8.45
CA MET A 28 -6.63 10.28 7.17
C MET A 28 -6.73 8.75 7.15
N ILE A 29 -6.42 8.08 8.26
CA ILE A 29 -6.61 6.63 8.37
C ILE A 29 -8.08 6.25 8.24
N ILE A 30 -8.98 6.94 8.94
CA ILE A 30 -10.42 6.67 8.89
C ILE A 30 -10.95 6.85 7.46
N ILE A 31 -10.58 7.94 6.79
CA ILE A 31 -10.93 8.18 5.37
C ILE A 31 -10.40 7.04 4.50
N GLY A 32 -9.15 6.62 4.71
CA GLY A 32 -8.56 5.47 4.01
C GLY A 32 -9.37 4.18 4.19
N ILE A 33 -9.77 3.86 5.43
CA ILE A 33 -10.60 2.69 5.72
C ILE A 33 -11.96 2.78 5.00
N VAL A 34 -12.62 3.93 5.05
CA VAL A 34 -13.90 4.14 4.35
C VAL A 34 -13.74 3.91 2.85
N VAL A 35 -12.70 4.46 2.22
CA VAL A 35 -12.41 4.25 0.80
C VAL A 35 -12.11 2.79 0.48
N ALA A 36 -11.34 2.09 1.33
CA ALA A 36 -11.03 0.68 1.15
C ALA A 36 -12.29 -0.20 1.22
N VAL A 37 -13.15 0.04 2.21
CA VAL A 37 -14.41 -0.69 2.38
C VAL A 37 -15.35 -0.39 1.22
N TRP A 38 -15.56 0.89 0.89
CA TRP A 38 -16.46 1.29 -0.19
C TRP A 38 -16.05 0.69 -1.54
N LEU A 39 -14.78 0.81 -1.92
CA LEU A 39 -14.29 0.27 -3.18
C LEU A 39 -14.25 -1.27 -3.15
N GLY A 40 -13.89 -1.85 -2.02
CA GLY A 40 -13.91 -3.30 -1.79
C GLY A 40 -15.31 -3.88 -1.98
N GLU A 41 -16.33 -3.28 -1.35
CA GLU A 41 -17.74 -3.68 -1.47
C GLU A 41 -18.23 -3.57 -2.90
N ARG A 42 -17.94 -2.45 -3.58
CA ARG A 42 -18.33 -2.25 -4.98
C ARG A 42 -17.72 -3.32 -5.89
N ARG A 43 -16.47 -3.69 -5.66
CA ARG A 43 -15.76 -4.72 -6.44
C ARG A 43 -16.21 -6.14 -6.07
N TRP A 44 -16.53 -6.38 -4.81
CA TRP A 44 -17.08 -7.64 -4.34
C TRP A 44 -18.47 -7.91 -4.94
N ALA A 45 -19.34 -6.91 -4.92
CA ALA A 45 -20.66 -6.96 -5.58
C ALA A 45 -20.52 -7.20 -7.09
N ALA A 46 -19.54 -6.58 -7.76
CA ALA A 46 -19.27 -6.82 -9.17
C ALA A 46 -18.79 -8.26 -9.48
N LYS A 47 -18.26 -8.99 -8.49
CA LYS A 47 -17.95 -10.42 -8.58
C LYS A 47 -19.15 -11.33 -8.26
N GLY A 48 -20.33 -10.75 -7.97
CA GLY A 48 -21.54 -11.49 -7.57
C GLY A 48 -21.65 -11.78 -6.07
N GLY A 49 -20.78 -11.18 -5.25
CA GLY A 49 -20.82 -11.34 -3.80
C GLY A 49 -21.93 -10.52 -3.14
N ALA A 50 -22.46 -11.01 -2.02
CA ALA A 50 -23.47 -10.30 -1.23
C ALA A 50 -22.91 -9.01 -0.61
N PRO A 51 -23.70 -7.93 -0.49
CA PRO A 51 -23.27 -6.69 0.14
C PRO A 51 -23.00 -6.88 1.64
N GLY A 52 -22.06 -6.11 2.18
CA GLY A 52 -21.71 -6.11 3.60
C GLY A 52 -20.65 -7.14 3.99
N VAL A 53 -20.28 -8.04 3.08
CA VAL A 53 -19.28 -9.09 3.34
C VAL A 53 -17.91 -8.51 3.69
N ILE A 54 -17.51 -7.37 3.13
CA ILE A 54 -16.22 -6.75 3.46
C ILE A 54 -16.24 -6.28 4.92
N ILE A 55 -17.33 -5.65 5.36
CA ILE A 55 -17.51 -5.21 6.75
C ILE A 55 -17.54 -6.43 7.67
N ASP A 56 -18.25 -7.48 7.29
CA ASP A 56 -18.35 -8.71 8.06
C ASP A 56 -17.00 -9.41 8.27
N VAL A 57 -16.13 -9.38 7.26
CA VAL A 57 -14.75 -9.87 7.39
C VAL A 57 -13.91 -8.88 8.21
N ALA A 58 -14.13 -7.58 8.07
CA ALA A 58 -13.43 -6.55 8.86
C ALA A 58 -13.69 -6.67 10.37
N VAL A 59 -14.88 -7.13 10.79
CA VAL A 59 -15.20 -7.45 12.19
C VAL A 59 -14.23 -8.50 12.78
N TRP A 60 -13.67 -9.38 11.96
CA TRP A 60 -12.62 -10.31 12.38
C TRP A 60 -11.22 -9.73 12.19
N ALA A 61 -10.96 -9.09 11.04
CA ALA A 61 -9.63 -8.61 10.69
C ALA A 61 -9.14 -7.49 11.61
N VAL A 62 -10.00 -6.53 11.97
CA VAL A 62 -9.60 -5.35 12.76
C VAL A 62 -9.21 -5.72 14.20
N PRO A 63 -10.02 -6.47 14.98
CA PRO A 63 -9.63 -6.86 16.33
C PRO A 63 -8.37 -7.73 16.36
N PHE A 64 -8.25 -8.69 15.44
CA PHE A 64 -7.04 -9.50 15.35
C PHE A 64 -5.82 -8.65 14.98
N GLY A 65 -5.96 -7.69 14.07
CA GLY A 65 -4.89 -6.75 13.74
C GLY A 65 -4.48 -5.89 14.94
N LEU A 66 -5.43 -5.38 15.71
CA LEU A 66 -5.15 -4.60 16.92
C LEU A 66 -4.38 -5.45 17.96
N VAL A 67 -4.86 -6.66 18.23
CA VAL A 67 -4.19 -7.60 19.14
C VAL A 67 -2.79 -7.94 18.64
N GLY A 68 -2.65 -8.26 17.35
CA GLY A 68 -1.36 -8.60 16.78
C GLY A 68 -0.37 -7.47 16.79
N GLY A 69 -0.82 -6.26 16.50
CA GLY A 69 0.04 -5.08 16.58
C GLY A 69 0.57 -4.89 17.99
N ARG A 70 -0.27 -5.11 19.00
CA ARG A 70 0.16 -5.01 20.39
C ARG A 70 1.14 -6.13 20.76
N VAL A 71 0.82 -7.38 20.43
CA VAL A 71 1.67 -8.54 20.71
C VAL A 71 3.07 -8.35 20.09
N TYR A 72 3.14 -7.91 18.84
CA TYR A 72 4.42 -7.68 18.17
C TYR A 72 5.23 -6.59 18.87
N HIS A 73 4.62 -5.45 19.21
CA HIS A 73 5.31 -4.37 19.89
C HIS A 73 5.85 -4.79 21.25
N VAL A 74 5.03 -5.48 22.05
CA VAL A 74 5.46 -6.01 23.36
C VAL A 74 6.59 -7.04 23.21
N ALA A 75 6.57 -7.85 22.15
CA ALA A 75 7.62 -8.82 21.90
C ALA A 75 8.95 -8.17 21.46
N THR A 76 8.90 -7.12 20.63
CA THR A 76 10.12 -6.42 20.17
C THR A 76 10.70 -5.51 21.24
N ASP A 77 9.85 -4.86 22.03
CA ASP A 77 10.22 -3.88 23.04
C ASP A 77 10.03 -4.43 24.47
N TYR A 78 10.23 -5.74 24.66
CA TYR A 78 9.91 -6.45 25.91
C TYR A 78 10.59 -5.85 27.15
N GLN A 79 11.78 -5.27 26.97
CA GLN A 79 12.55 -4.65 28.04
C GLN A 79 11.80 -3.46 28.68
N HIS A 80 10.99 -2.74 27.90
CA HIS A 80 10.20 -1.61 28.39
C HIS A 80 9.01 -2.01 29.28
N TYR A 81 8.64 -3.30 29.26
CA TYR A 81 7.50 -3.83 30.01
C TYR A 81 7.91 -4.76 31.15
N PHE A 82 8.98 -5.53 30.95
CA PHE A 82 9.42 -6.58 31.87
C PHE A 82 10.80 -6.34 32.48
N GLY A 83 11.42 -5.19 32.23
CA GLY A 83 12.67 -4.77 32.87
C GLY A 83 12.48 -4.29 34.32
N ASP A 84 13.58 -4.19 35.05
CA ASP A 84 13.57 -3.72 36.44
C ASP A 84 12.96 -2.31 36.54
N GLY A 85 11.95 -2.15 37.41
CA GLY A 85 11.25 -0.87 37.59
C GLY A 85 10.11 -0.58 36.60
N HIS A 86 9.83 -1.49 35.66
CA HIS A 86 8.69 -1.38 34.74
C HIS A 86 7.49 -2.23 35.20
N ASP A 87 6.27 -1.81 34.83
CA ASP A 87 5.03 -2.51 35.14
C ASP A 87 4.53 -3.34 33.92
N PRO A 88 4.48 -4.68 34.02
CA PRO A 88 3.94 -5.54 32.97
C PRO A 88 2.52 -5.22 32.53
N ILE A 89 1.69 -4.59 33.39
CA ILE A 89 0.31 -4.20 33.03
C ILE A 89 0.32 -3.16 31.90
N ASN A 90 1.38 -2.36 31.77
CA ASN A 90 1.53 -1.43 30.65
C ASN A 90 1.49 -2.15 29.31
N ALA A 91 1.88 -3.43 29.21
CA ALA A 91 1.77 -4.21 27.98
C ALA A 91 0.33 -4.37 27.47
N LEU A 92 -0.71 -4.16 28.30
CA LEU A 92 -2.12 -4.22 27.87
C LEU A 92 -2.69 -2.87 27.44
N LYS A 93 -2.00 -1.77 27.74
CA LYS A 93 -2.48 -0.40 27.51
C LYS A 93 -2.31 0.03 26.05
N ILE A 94 -3.21 -0.45 25.20
CA ILE A 94 -3.21 -0.14 23.75
C ILE A 94 -3.46 1.36 23.43
N TRP A 95 -4.06 2.11 24.37
CA TRP A 95 -4.35 3.53 24.20
C TRP A 95 -3.13 4.44 24.42
N GLU A 96 -2.06 3.92 25.03
CA GLU A 96 -0.78 4.64 25.18
C GLU A 96 0.06 4.59 23.89
N GLY A 97 -0.46 3.98 22.81
CA GLY A 97 0.26 3.75 21.57
C GLY A 97 1.02 2.43 21.59
N GLY A 98 2.03 2.28 20.74
CA GLY A 98 2.84 1.06 20.69
C GLY A 98 2.13 -0.11 20.01
N LEU A 99 1.84 0.05 18.71
CA LEU A 99 1.28 -1.00 17.86
C LEU A 99 2.24 -1.26 16.70
N GLY A 100 2.76 -2.48 16.63
CA GLY A 100 3.65 -2.91 15.56
C GLY A 100 2.88 -3.25 14.28
N ILE A 101 3.23 -2.61 13.17
CA ILE A 101 2.54 -2.84 11.89
C ILE A 101 2.65 -4.30 11.43
N TRP A 102 3.79 -4.95 11.61
CA TRP A 102 4.00 -6.36 11.22
C TRP A 102 3.05 -7.31 11.93
N GLY A 103 2.90 -7.16 13.25
CA GLY A 103 1.94 -7.93 14.03
C GLY A 103 0.50 -7.69 13.59
N ALA A 104 0.15 -6.43 13.31
CA ALA A 104 -1.18 -6.07 12.86
C ALA A 104 -1.52 -6.66 11.49
N VAL A 105 -0.58 -6.65 10.54
CA VAL A 105 -0.77 -7.22 9.21
C VAL A 105 -0.93 -8.75 9.29
N VAL A 106 -0.06 -9.44 10.03
CA VAL A 106 -0.08 -10.91 10.12
C VAL A 106 -1.36 -11.41 10.79
N LEU A 107 -1.67 -10.93 11.98
CA LEU A 107 -2.87 -11.38 12.69
C LEU A 107 -4.15 -10.81 12.06
N GLY A 108 -4.12 -9.61 11.50
CA GLY A 108 -5.23 -9.08 10.72
C GLY A 108 -5.58 -9.97 9.52
N ALA A 109 -4.57 -10.49 8.80
CA ALA A 109 -4.77 -11.47 7.73
C ALA A 109 -5.34 -12.79 8.26
N VAL A 110 -4.91 -13.26 9.44
CA VAL A 110 -5.52 -14.43 10.11
C VAL A 110 -7.00 -14.17 10.42
N GLY A 111 -7.33 -12.99 10.96
CA GLY A 111 -8.72 -12.59 11.20
C GLY A 111 -9.54 -12.57 9.91
N ALA A 112 -8.99 -12.03 8.83
CA ALA A 112 -9.65 -12.05 7.53
C ALA A 112 -9.91 -13.48 7.02
N VAL A 113 -8.93 -14.39 7.15
CA VAL A 113 -9.08 -15.81 6.78
C VAL A 113 -10.18 -16.49 7.61
N ILE A 114 -10.25 -16.21 8.92
CA ILE A 114 -11.32 -16.73 9.79
C ILE A 114 -12.68 -16.19 9.33
N GLY A 115 -12.80 -14.90 9.06
CA GLY A 115 -14.01 -14.26 8.56
C GLY A 115 -14.49 -14.89 7.25
N CYS A 116 -13.59 -15.08 6.27
CA CYS A 116 -13.90 -15.75 5.02
C CYS A 116 -14.37 -17.19 5.21
N ARG A 117 -13.67 -17.96 6.06
CA ARG A 117 -14.03 -19.36 6.34
C ARG A 117 -15.40 -19.48 6.97
N ARG A 118 -15.75 -18.60 7.91
CA ARG A 118 -17.09 -18.60 8.54
C ARG A 118 -18.20 -18.21 7.58
N ARG A 119 -17.88 -17.40 6.57
CA ARG A 119 -18.81 -17.00 5.50
C ARG A 119 -18.86 -18.00 4.33
N GLY A 120 -17.98 -19.00 4.31
CA GLY A 120 -17.86 -19.94 3.20
C GLY A 120 -17.39 -19.31 1.89
N ILE A 121 -16.64 -18.21 1.95
CA ILE A 121 -16.16 -17.46 0.78
C ILE A 121 -14.66 -17.64 0.55
N SER A 122 -14.21 -17.41 -0.68
CA SER A 122 -12.79 -17.47 -1.06
C SER A 122 -12.02 -16.26 -0.54
N VAL A 123 -10.96 -16.53 0.25
CA VAL A 123 -10.00 -15.52 0.71
C VAL A 123 -9.31 -14.83 -0.47
N LEU A 124 -9.01 -15.59 -1.53
CA LEU A 124 -8.33 -15.05 -2.72
C LEU A 124 -9.23 -14.09 -3.50
N ALA A 125 -10.52 -14.43 -3.63
CA ALA A 125 -11.50 -13.57 -4.29
C ALA A 125 -11.71 -12.28 -3.50
N LEU A 126 -11.76 -12.39 -2.15
CA LEU A 126 -11.83 -11.23 -1.27
C LEU A 126 -10.59 -10.35 -1.47
N GLY A 127 -9.39 -10.95 -1.44
CA GLY A 127 -8.13 -10.26 -1.69
C GLY A 127 -8.12 -9.49 -3.00
N ASP A 128 -8.55 -10.12 -4.09
CA ASP A 128 -8.64 -9.48 -5.42
C ASP A 128 -9.66 -8.32 -5.46
N ALA A 129 -10.73 -8.40 -4.69
CA ALA A 129 -11.72 -7.33 -4.56
C ALA A 129 -11.17 -6.14 -3.77
N VAL A 130 -10.53 -6.38 -2.63
CA VAL A 130 -10.06 -5.33 -1.71
C VAL A 130 -8.71 -4.73 -2.08
N ALA A 131 -7.89 -5.39 -2.90
CA ALA A 131 -6.52 -4.94 -3.23
C ALA A 131 -6.44 -3.46 -3.67
N PRO A 132 -7.27 -2.96 -4.62
CA PRO A 132 -7.25 -1.54 -4.96
C PRO A 132 -7.69 -0.62 -3.82
N GLY A 133 -8.62 -1.07 -2.99
CA GLY A 133 -9.09 -0.32 -1.82
C GLY A 133 -7.98 -0.17 -0.78
N ILE A 134 -7.24 -1.24 -0.49
CA ILE A 134 -6.12 -1.24 0.45
C ILE A 134 -5.05 -0.25 0.00
N VAL A 135 -4.62 -0.30 -1.26
CA VAL A 135 -3.55 0.58 -1.73
C VAL A 135 -3.99 2.05 -1.79
N LEU A 136 -5.26 2.34 -2.06
CA LEU A 136 -5.80 3.71 -1.92
C LEU A 136 -5.84 4.16 -0.47
N ALA A 137 -6.19 3.28 0.48
CA ALA A 137 -6.09 3.60 1.90
C ALA A 137 -4.65 3.92 2.31
N GLN A 138 -3.66 3.20 1.77
CA GLN A 138 -2.24 3.53 1.95
C GLN A 138 -1.91 4.91 1.36
N ALA A 139 -2.41 5.22 0.15
CA ALA A 139 -2.20 6.53 -0.48
C ALA A 139 -2.73 7.68 0.37
N ILE A 140 -3.92 7.52 0.96
CA ILE A 140 -4.58 8.50 1.82
C ILE A 140 -3.85 8.59 3.16
N GLY A 141 -3.49 7.45 3.77
CA GLY A 141 -2.76 7.40 5.03
C GLY A 141 -1.42 8.14 5.00
N ARG A 142 -0.74 8.20 3.84
CA ARG A 142 0.51 8.96 3.68
C ARG A 142 0.35 10.45 3.92
N TRP A 143 -0.82 11.03 3.65
CA TRP A 143 -1.09 12.42 4.00
C TRP A 143 -1.11 12.65 5.51
N GLY A 144 -1.35 11.62 6.31
CA GLY A 144 -1.13 11.70 7.75
C GLY A 144 0.33 12.02 8.09
N ASN A 145 1.29 11.45 7.36
CA ASN A 145 2.72 11.74 7.58
C ASN A 145 3.07 13.19 7.20
N TYR A 146 2.39 13.76 6.20
CA TYR A 146 2.51 15.18 5.89
C TYR A 146 2.04 16.07 7.06
N TRP A 147 0.87 15.78 7.63
CA TRP A 147 0.35 16.49 8.80
C TRP A 147 1.23 16.36 10.05
N ASN A 148 1.82 15.19 10.26
CA ASN A 148 2.77 14.93 11.34
C ASN A 148 4.20 15.41 11.04
N GLN A 149 4.47 15.88 9.82
CA GLN A 149 5.82 16.23 9.34
C GLN A 149 6.86 15.13 9.59
N GLU A 150 6.54 13.89 9.24
CA GLU A 150 7.37 12.71 9.50
C GLU A 150 7.61 11.86 8.25
N LEU A 151 8.57 10.92 8.33
CA LEU A 151 8.94 9.96 7.29
C LEU A 151 9.33 10.58 5.93
N TYR A 152 9.76 11.85 5.92
CA TYR A 152 10.26 12.55 4.73
C TYR A 152 11.63 12.02 4.27
N GLY A 153 12.04 12.40 3.07
CA GLY A 153 13.30 11.93 2.47
C GLY A 153 14.50 12.82 2.76
N ARG A 154 15.59 12.58 2.04
CA ARG A 154 16.83 13.36 2.10
C ARG A 154 16.61 14.84 1.71
N PRO A 155 17.56 15.73 2.03
CA PRO A 155 17.51 17.13 1.61
C PRO A 155 17.29 17.29 0.10
N LEU A 156 16.44 18.24 -0.29
CA LEU A 156 16.10 18.53 -1.67
C LEU A 156 15.96 20.06 -1.88
N ASP A 157 16.54 20.57 -2.96
CA ASP A 157 16.54 22.00 -3.32
C ASP A 157 15.84 22.19 -4.68
N THR A 158 14.54 21.88 -4.75
CA THR A 158 13.71 22.03 -5.97
C THR A 158 12.32 22.54 -5.64
N PHE A 159 11.55 22.97 -6.65
CA PHE A 159 10.25 23.64 -6.46
C PHE A 159 9.16 22.78 -5.80
N TRP A 160 9.31 21.45 -5.83
CA TRP A 160 8.38 20.51 -5.20
C TRP A 160 8.91 19.94 -3.88
N ALA A 161 10.01 20.47 -3.34
CA ALA A 161 10.52 20.04 -2.06
C ALA A 161 9.52 20.34 -0.93
N LEU A 162 9.50 19.51 0.09
CA LEU A 162 8.68 19.68 1.28
C LEU A 162 9.46 20.47 2.32
N LYS A 163 8.89 21.58 2.78
CA LYS A 163 9.40 22.26 3.96
C LYS A 163 9.11 21.42 5.21
N ILE A 164 10.07 21.34 6.11
CA ILE A 164 9.93 20.72 7.44
C ILE A 164 10.32 21.75 8.52
N ASP A 165 9.44 21.89 9.50
CA ASP A 165 9.66 22.79 10.62
C ASP A 165 10.84 22.33 11.49
N PRO A 166 11.61 23.25 12.09
CA PRO A 166 12.79 22.90 12.89
C PRO A 166 12.53 21.84 13.98
N ALA A 167 11.33 21.85 14.57
CA ALA A 167 10.94 20.91 15.61
C ALA A 167 10.90 19.44 15.15
N HIS A 168 10.65 19.21 13.85
CA HIS A 168 10.46 17.89 13.25
C HIS A 168 11.65 17.41 12.42
N ARG A 169 12.75 18.19 12.36
CA ARG A 169 13.99 17.83 11.66
C ARG A 169 14.74 16.72 12.39
N PRO A 170 15.67 15.99 11.73
CA PRO A 170 16.39 14.90 12.36
C PRO A 170 17.13 15.34 13.63
N ARG A 171 17.02 14.53 14.68
CA ARG A 171 17.60 14.79 16.01
C ARG A 171 18.71 13.79 16.32
N LEU A 172 19.62 14.19 17.20
CA LEU A 172 20.62 13.30 17.80
C LEU A 172 19.97 12.45 18.90
N SER A 173 20.72 11.45 19.40
CA SER A 173 20.24 10.52 20.44
C SER A 173 19.86 11.21 21.75
N ASP A 174 20.44 12.39 22.02
CA ASP A 174 20.12 13.25 23.17
C ASP A 174 18.88 14.14 22.94
N GLY A 175 18.23 14.04 21.78
CA GLY A 175 17.05 14.81 21.41
C GLY A 175 17.33 16.23 20.87
N SER A 176 18.61 16.64 20.79
CA SER A 176 19.00 17.92 20.20
C SER A 176 18.90 17.89 18.67
N LEU A 177 18.73 19.06 18.04
CA LEU A 177 18.68 19.18 16.58
C LEU A 177 20.04 18.81 15.99
N ASN A 178 20.07 17.87 15.05
CA ASN A 178 21.31 17.47 14.42
C ASN A 178 21.91 18.66 13.62
N PRO A 179 23.12 19.13 13.96
CA PRO A 179 23.72 20.32 13.32
C PRO A 179 23.80 20.22 11.80
N LYS A 180 23.96 19.00 11.27
CA LYS A 180 23.99 18.73 9.82
C LYS A 180 22.72 19.17 9.09
N TYR A 181 21.57 19.16 9.79
CA TYR A 181 20.26 19.45 9.23
C TYR A 181 19.64 20.75 9.78
N ALA A 182 20.37 21.45 10.66
CA ALA A 182 19.87 22.67 11.30
C ALA A 182 19.50 23.75 10.28
N ASP A 183 20.35 23.94 9.26
CA ASP A 183 20.15 24.95 8.21
C ASP A 183 19.38 24.42 6.99
N ILE A 184 18.92 23.17 7.03
CA ILE A 184 18.20 22.54 5.92
C ILE A 184 16.70 22.57 6.21
N ALA A 185 15.97 23.35 5.42
CA ALA A 185 14.52 23.50 5.56
C ALA A 185 13.71 22.56 4.65
N THR A 186 14.27 22.06 3.55
CA THR A 186 13.54 21.38 2.48
C THR A 186 14.04 19.97 2.19
N TYR A 187 13.10 19.06 1.99
CA TYR A 187 13.33 17.61 1.91
C TYR A 187 12.48 16.99 0.79
N HIS A 188 12.81 15.77 0.38
CA HIS A 188 11.96 15.00 -0.53
C HIS A 188 10.57 14.73 0.10
N PRO A 189 9.44 15.10 -0.55
CA PRO A 189 8.08 14.77 -0.12
C PRO A 189 7.76 13.28 -0.37
N THR A 190 8.38 12.37 0.39
CA THR A 190 8.12 10.92 0.29
C THR A 190 6.64 10.59 0.46
N PHE A 191 5.91 11.31 1.32
CA PHE A 191 4.46 11.14 1.46
C PHE A 191 3.73 11.28 0.12
N LEU A 192 4.11 12.28 -0.68
CA LEU A 192 3.50 12.57 -1.98
C LEU A 192 3.94 11.51 -3.00
N TYR A 193 5.22 11.14 -3.00
CA TYR A 193 5.74 10.08 -3.85
C TYR A 193 5.02 8.74 -3.60
N GLU A 194 4.86 8.34 -2.33
CA GLU A 194 4.15 7.12 -1.96
C GLU A 194 2.66 7.24 -2.27
N SER A 195 2.04 8.39 -2.02
CA SER A 195 0.62 8.60 -2.33
C SER A 195 0.34 8.46 -3.83
N LEU A 196 1.12 9.15 -4.68
CA LEU A 196 0.99 9.07 -6.13
C LEU A 196 1.32 7.67 -6.66
N TRP A 197 2.35 7.01 -6.12
CA TRP A 197 2.67 5.63 -6.49
C TRP A 197 1.51 4.69 -6.14
N CYS A 198 0.97 4.77 -4.93
CA CYS A 198 -0.14 3.95 -4.49
C CYS A 198 -1.42 4.19 -5.31
N VAL A 199 -1.72 5.43 -5.70
CA VAL A 199 -2.80 5.73 -6.66
C VAL A 199 -2.52 5.07 -8.02
N GLY A 200 -1.29 5.19 -8.52
CA GLY A 200 -0.85 4.52 -9.76
C GLY A 200 -1.00 3.00 -9.68
N VAL A 201 -0.66 2.39 -8.54
CA VAL A 201 -0.87 0.95 -8.28
C VAL A 201 -2.36 0.61 -8.25
N ALA A 202 -3.21 1.42 -7.62
CA ALA A 202 -4.66 1.20 -7.64
C ALA A 202 -5.20 1.17 -9.08
N ILE A 203 -4.79 2.16 -9.90
CA ILE A 203 -5.17 2.27 -11.30
C ILE A 203 -4.67 1.05 -12.08
N LEU A 204 -3.39 0.68 -11.89
CA LEU A 204 -2.78 -0.49 -12.52
C LEU A 204 -3.55 -1.77 -12.21
N VAL A 205 -3.87 -2.00 -10.93
CA VAL A 205 -4.57 -3.22 -10.49
C VAL A 205 -5.98 -3.25 -11.05
N ILE A 206 -6.74 -2.15 -10.98
CA ILE A 206 -8.10 -2.08 -11.55
C ILE A 206 -8.07 -2.29 -13.06
N TRP A 207 -7.14 -1.64 -13.76
CA TRP A 207 -6.99 -1.77 -15.21
C TRP A 207 -6.62 -3.21 -15.59
N ALA A 208 -5.62 -3.80 -14.94
CA ALA A 208 -5.14 -5.15 -15.24
C ALA A 208 -6.20 -6.21 -14.91
N ASP A 209 -6.91 -6.04 -13.79
CA ASP A 209 -8.04 -6.88 -13.39
C ASP A 209 -9.14 -6.91 -14.47
N ARG A 210 -9.52 -5.74 -15.00
CA ARG A 210 -10.50 -5.64 -16.10
C ARG A 210 -9.96 -6.16 -17.43
N ARG A 211 -8.69 -5.91 -17.75
CA ARG A 211 -8.09 -6.23 -19.05
C ARG A 211 -7.70 -7.71 -19.19
N PHE A 212 -7.30 -8.35 -18.10
CA PHE A 212 -6.77 -9.72 -18.08
C PHE A 212 -7.60 -10.68 -17.22
N SER A 213 -8.73 -10.22 -16.67
CA SER A 213 -9.62 -11.03 -15.82
C SER A 213 -8.84 -11.70 -14.69
N LEU A 214 -8.12 -10.90 -13.90
CA LEU A 214 -7.29 -11.40 -12.82
C LEU A 214 -8.16 -12.01 -11.72
N THR A 215 -8.01 -13.31 -11.52
CA THR A 215 -8.74 -14.08 -10.49
C THR A 215 -7.75 -14.90 -9.67
N HIS A 216 -8.23 -15.57 -8.63
CA HIS A 216 -7.45 -16.47 -7.79
C HIS A 216 -6.27 -15.76 -7.11
N GLY A 217 -6.48 -14.54 -6.60
CA GLY A 217 -5.46 -13.80 -5.85
C GLY A 217 -4.45 -13.07 -6.73
N ARG A 218 -4.62 -13.09 -8.06
CA ARG A 218 -3.67 -12.46 -9.00
C ARG A 218 -3.74 -10.94 -8.95
N SER A 219 -4.91 -10.36 -8.71
CA SER A 219 -5.05 -8.91 -8.53
C SER A 219 -4.35 -8.46 -7.24
N PHE A 220 -4.53 -9.23 -6.16
CA PHE A 220 -3.82 -8.99 -4.90
C PHE A 220 -2.29 -9.16 -5.06
N ALA A 221 -1.83 -10.20 -5.74
CA ALA A 221 -0.40 -10.41 -5.98
C ALA A 221 0.21 -9.29 -6.86
N LEU A 222 -0.51 -8.80 -7.87
CA LEU A 222 -0.09 -7.64 -8.66
C LEU A 222 0.03 -6.38 -7.80
N TYR A 223 -0.93 -6.14 -6.91
CA TYR A 223 -0.84 -5.06 -5.92
C TYR A 223 0.44 -5.18 -5.09
N VAL A 224 0.70 -6.35 -4.50
CA VAL A 224 1.88 -6.58 -3.65
C VAL A 224 3.17 -6.37 -4.42
N ALA A 225 3.27 -6.90 -5.65
CA ALA A 225 4.45 -6.73 -6.50
C ALA A 225 4.67 -5.24 -6.86
N ALA A 226 3.63 -4.53 -7.30
CA ALA A 226 3.78 -3.14 -7.70
C ALA A 226 4.04 -2.20 -6.51
N TYR A 227 3.44 -2.48 -5.34
CA TYR A 227 3.69 -1.74 -4.11
C TYR A 227 5.13 -1.89 -3.63
N THR A 228 5.67 -3.12 -3.64
CA THR A 228 7.04 -3.40 -3.18
C THR A 228 8.11 -2.74 -4.06
N VAL A 229 7.87 -2.60 -5.37
CA VAL A 229 8.72 -1.79 -6.25
C VAL A 229 8.77 -0.33 -5.78
N GLY A 230 7.59 0.26 -5.50
CA GLY A 230 7.51 1.61 -4.95
C GLY A 230 8.23 1.75 -3.63
N ARG A 231 8.03 0.76 -2.74
CA ARG A 231 8.63 0.73 -1.42
C ARG A 231 10.16 0.77 -1.50
N PHE A 232 10.76 0.02 -2.42
CA PHE A 232 12.20 -0.08 -2.56
C PHE A 232 12.88 1.27 -2.86
N TRP A 233 12.42 1.99 -3.89
CA TRP A 233 13.08 3.26 -4.25
C TRP A 233 12.75 4.41 -3.29
N ILE A 234 11.57 4.40 -2.67
CA ILE A 234 11.19 5.44 -1.70
C ILE A 234 11.92 5.23 -0.37
N GLU A 235 12.06 3.98 0.08
CA GLU A 235 12.81 3.67 1.29
C GLU A 235 14.30 4.04 1.13
N TRP A 236 14.85 3.96 -0.09
CA TRP A 236 16.20 4.47 -0.39
C TRP A 236 16.31 6.00 -0.22
N LEU A 237 15.25 6.75 -0.54
CA LEU A 237 15.20 8.21 -0.38
C LEU A 237 15.01 8.65 1.07
N ARG A 238 14.57 7.76 1.97
CA ARG A 238 14.30 8.11 3.37
C ARG A 238 15.56 8.51 4.13
N ILE A 239 15.36 9.39 5.11
CA ILE A 239 16.43 9.99 5.91
C ILE A 239 16.51 9.42 7.34
N ASP A 240 15.41 8.82 7.82
CA ASP A 240 15.35 8.22 9.17
C ASP A 240 16.31 7.05 9.35
N ASP A 241 16.74 6.83 10.59
CA ASP A 241 17.56 5.68 10.93
C ASP A 241 16.73 4.39 10.86
N ALA A 242 17.33 3.37 10.25
CA ALA A 242 16.74 2.05 10.11
C ALA A 242 17.84 1.00 10.21
N HIS A 243 17.47 -0.19 10.70
CA HIS A 243 18.38 -1.34 10.73
C HIS A 243 18.80 -1.70 9.32
N GLN A 244 20.11 -1.67 9.06
CA GLN A 244 20.69 -2.02 7.78
C GLN A 244 21.36 -3.38 7.85
N ILE A 245 21.17 -4.18 6.79
CA ILE A 245 21.80 -5.48 6.60
C ILE A 245 22.41 -5.43 5.20
N LEU A 246 23.72 -5.62 5.10
CA LEU A 246 24.47 -5.56 3.83
C LEU A 246 24.26 -4.25 3.04
N GLY A 247 24.17 -3.12 3.75
CA GLY A 247 24.01 -1.79 3.14
C GLY A 247 22.59 -1.45 2.64
N LEU A 248 21.62 -2.36 2.82
CA LEU A 248 20.21 -2.14 2.53
C LEU A 248 19.40 -2.10 3.83
N ARG A 249 18.33 -1.30 3.88
CA ARG A 249 17.43 -1.26 5.04
C ARG A 249 16.67 -2.59 5.13
N LEU A 250 16.30 -3.01 6.33
CA LEU A 250 15.50 -4.23 6.54
C LEU A 250 14.20 -4.23 5.72
N ASN A 251 13.60 -3.04 5.55
CA ASN A 251 12.43 -2.85 4.70
C ASN A 251 12.70 -3.14 3.21
N ASP A 252 13.91 -2.87 2.71
CA ASP A 252 14.29 -3.14 1.32
C ASP A 252 14.39 -4.65 1.08
N TRP A 253 15.02 -5.37 2.02
CA TRP A 253 15.06 -6.84 2.01
C TRP A 253 13.67 -7.45 2.03
N THR A 254 12.81 -6.92 2.90
CA THR A 254 11.44 -7.41 3.00
C THR A 254 10.66 -7.14 1.72
N ALA A 255 10.81 -5.94 1.14
CA ALA A 255 10.21 -5.60 -0.15
C ALA A 255 10.70 -6.54 -1.25
N LEU A 256 12.00 -6.85 -1.31
CA LEU A 256 12.57 -7.77 -2.30
C LEU A 256 12.01 -9.19 -2.18
N ILE A 257 11.99 -9.75 -0.97
CA ILE A 257 11.47 -11.12 -0.71
C ILE A 257 9.98 -11.20 -1.08
N VAL A 258 9.20 -10.21 -0.63
CA VAL A 258 7.76 -10.15 -0.89
C VAL A 258 7.49 -9.93 -2.39
N PHE A 259 8.29 -9.11 -3.07
CA PHE A 259 8.22 -8.91 -4.52
C PHE A 259 8.43 -10.22 -5.28
N VAL A 260 9.52 -10.94 -4.98
CA VAL A 260 9.83 -12.23 -5.62
C VAL A 260 8.72 -13.25 -5.35
N GLY A 261 8.20 -13.30 -4.12
CA GLY A 261 7.07 -14.16 -3.76
C GLY A 261 5.81 -13.82 -4.56
N ALA A 262 5.48 -12.53 -4.70
CA ALA A 262 4.31 -12.07 -5.45
C ALA A 262 4.43 -12.34 -6.96
N VAL A 263 5.60 -12.11 -7.55
CA VAL A 263 5.88 -12.44 -8.96
C VAL A 263 5.85 -13.95 -9.20
N GLY A 264 6.45 -14.73 -8.29
CA GLY A 264 6.38 -16.19 -8.32
C GLY A 264 4.96 -16.71 -8.24
N TYR A 265 4.12 -16.11 -7.38
CA TYR A 265 2.70 -16.42 -7.29
C TYR A 265 1.95 -16.08 -8.59
N LEU A 266 2.18 -14.89 -9.16
CA LEU A 266 1.58 -14.49 -10.44
C LEU A 266 1.94 -15.46 -11.56
N TYR A 267 3.20 -15.90 -11.62
CA TYR A 267 3.66 -16.89 -12.59
C TYR A 267 2.97 -18.24 -12.38
N TRP A 268 2.91 -18.72 -11.14
CA TRP A 268 2.30 -20.01 -10.81
C TRP A 268 0.77 -20.01 -11.03
N ALA A 269 0.09 -18.91 -10.69
CA ALA A 269 -1.35 -18.77 -10.82
C ALA A 269 -1.80 -18.35 -12.23
N ARG A 270 -0.89 -18.14 -13.20
CA ARG A 270 -1.21 -17.60 -14.54
C ARG A 270 -2.26 -18.41 -15.31
N ASN A 271 -2.29 -19.72 -15.09
CA ASN A 271 -3.20 -20.66 -15.75
C ASN A 271 -4.45 -20.97 -14.91
N ARG A 272 -4.57 -20.38 -13.71
CA ARG A 272 -5.76 -20.54 -12.88
C ARG A 272 -6.84 -19.60 -13.39
N THR A 273 -7.83 -20.19 -14.03
CA THR A 273 -9.04 -19.53 -14.53
C THR A 273 -10.24 -20.33 -14.06
N GLY A 274 -11.30 -19.66 -13.64
CA GLY A 274 -12.50 -20.33 -13.16
C GLY A 274 -13.33 -19.46 -12.22
N PRO A 275 -14.57 -19.87 -11.93
CA PRO A 275 -15.42 -19.18 -10.97
C PRO A 275 -14.81 -19.27 -9.57
N GLU A 276 -14.74 -18.13 -8.88
CA GLU A 276 -14.33 -18.09 -7.49
C GLU A 276 -15.56 -18.24 -6.58
N ASN A 277 -15.40 -18.91 -5.45
CA ASN A 277 -16.47 -19.00 -4.46
C ASN A 277 -16.67 -17.64 -3.76
N VAL A 278 -17.72 -16.91 -4.14
CA VAL A 278 -18.12 -15.63 -3.54
C VAL A 278 -19.27 -15.76 -2.52
N GLY A 279 -19.59 -17.00 -2.12
CA GLY A 279 -20.74 -17.32 -1.27
C GLY A 279 -22.05 -17.32 -2.06
N ARG A 280 -23.13 -17.84 -1.44
CA ARG A 280 -24.48 -17.79 -2.00
C ARG A 280 -25.10 -16.42 -1.69
N PRO A 281 -25.90 -15.83 -2.61
CA PRO A 281 -26.72 -14.66 -2.29
C PRO A 281 -27.62 -14.97 -1.08
N ALA A 282 -27.76 -14.00 -0.17
CA ALA A 282 -28.48 -14.15 1.10
C ALA A 282 -29.97 -14.54 0.97
N GLU A 283 -30.53 -14.55 -0.24
CA GLU A 283 -31.93 -14.92 -0.49
C GLU A 283 -32.20 -16.43 -0.55
N GLU A 284 -31.17 -17.28 -0.72
CA GLU A 284 -31.35 -18.75 -0.75
C GLU A 284 -31.17 -19.44 0.62
N THR A 285 -30.83 -18.70 1.68
CA THR A 285 -30.65 -19.27 3.04
C THR A 285 -31.91 -19.25 3.89
N GLY A 286 -33.09 -19.13 3.26
CA GLY A 286 -34.40 -19.17 3.92
C GLY A 286 -34.91 -20.57 4.29
N ASP A 287 -34.17 -21.65 3.99
CA ASP A 287 -34.69 -23.01 4.21
C ASP A 287 -33.62 -24.03 4.60
N VAL A 288 -32.86 -23.76 5.68
CA VAL A 288 -32.23 -24.84 6.48
C VAL A 288 -32.22 -24.43 7.95
N ALA A 289 -33.39 -24.45 8.56
CA ALA A 289 -33.52 -24.44 10.01
C ALA A 289 -34.72 -25.27 10.46
N THR A 290 -34.77 -26.55 10.09
CA THR A 290 -35.47 -27.57 10.90
C THR A 290 -34.71 -28.89 10.89
N SER A 291 -34.79 -29.58 12.03
CA SER A 291 -34.24 -30.90 12.34
C SER A 291 -32.81 -30.94 12.89
N ALA A 292 -32.67 -30.44 14.12
CA ALA A 292 -31.89 -31.15 15.12
C ALA A 292 -32.84 -32.12 15.87
N ASP A 293 -32.31 -33.31 16.17
CA ASP A 293 -32.84 -34.36 17.05
C ASP A 293 -33.98 -35.27 16.54
N ALA A 294 -33.59 -36.34 15.85
CA ALA A 294 -34.26 -37.63 15.99
C ALA A 294 -33.21 -38.72 16.24
N VAL A 295 -33.06 -39.07 17.52
CA VAL A 295 -32.29 -40.22 18.00
C VAL A 295 -32.93 -41.49 17.45
N VAL A 296 -32.18 -42.21 16.62
CA VAL A 296 -32.53 -43.55 16.13
C VAL A 296 -32.28 -44.56 17.25
N LEU A 297 -33.35 -45.15 17.79
CA LEU A 297 -33.29 -46.39 18.56
C LEU A 297 -33.88 -47.51 17.69
N GLU A 298 -33.00 -48.39 17.22
CA GLU A 298 -33.37 -49.67 16.61
C GLU A 298 -33.88 -50.67 17.66
N LYS A 299 -34.90 -51.46 17.30
CA LYS A 299 -35.05 -52.90 17.62
C LYS A 299 -36.24 -53.53 16.84
N PRO A 300 -36.32 -54.87 16.68
CA PRO A 300 -36.37 -55.50 15.36
C PRO A 300 -37.64 -56.34 15.05
N ALA A 301 -37.84 -56.55 13.74
CA ALA A 301 -38.49 -57.64 12.99
C ALA A 301 -39.58 -58.52 13.62
N GLU A 302 -40.75 -58.56 12.96
CA GLU A 302 -41.56 -59.77 12.75
C GLU A 302 -42.40 -59.65 11.45
N GLU A 303 -42.30 -60.65 10.58
CA GLU A 303 -43.07 -60.89 9.32
C GLU A 303 -44.26 -61.85 9.61
N PRO A 304 -45.12 -62.27 8.65
CA PRO A 304 -45.82 -61.54 7.57
C PRO A 304 -47.33 -61.97 7.48
N ALA A 305 -48.15 -61.32 6.64
CA ALA A 305 -49.36 -61.94 6.07
C ALA A 305 -49.82 -61.30 4.75
N GLU A 306 -50.18 -62.18 3.82
CA GLU A 306 -50.50 -62.00 2.41
C GLU A 306 -51.84 -61.28 2.12
N THR A 307 -51.97 -60.65 0.94
CA THR A 307 -52.92 -61.05 -0.14
C THR A 307 -52.85 -60.12 -1.37
N LYS A 308 -52.81 -60.73 -2.56
CA LYS A 308 -52.83 -60.15 -3.94
C LYS A 308 -54.29 -59.98 -4.46
N PRO A 309 -54.56 -59.69 -5.77
CA PRO A 309 -54.26 -58.51 -6.62
C PRO A 309 -55.53 -58.04 -7.39
N LYS A 310 -55.37 -57.18 -8.44
CA LYS A 310 -56.16 -56.99 -9.70
C LYS A 310 -56.34 -55.48 -10.01
N ASP A 311 -56.35 -54.95 -11.23
CA ASP A 311 -56.11 -55.37 -12.62
C ASP A 311 -55.95 -54.05 -13.42
N GLU A 312 -55.09 -54.02 -14.45
CA GLU A 312 -55.09 -52.98 -15.52
C GLU A 312 -56.22 -53.24 -16.54
N PRO A 313 -56.52 -52.30 -17.47
CA PRO A 313 -55.84 -52.37 -18.77
C PRO A 313 -55.54 -51.02 -19.47
N GLU A 314 -54.61 -51.13 -20.42
CA GLU A 314 -54.15 -50.20 -21.48
C GLU A 314 -55.24 -49.61 -22.40
N LEU A 315 -54.87 -48.53 -23.13
CA LEU A 315 -55.09 -48.35 -24.60
C LEU A 315 -54.47 -47.02 -25.13
N GLU A 316 -53.48 -47.11 -26.05
CA GLU A 316 -53.18 -46.13 -27.12
C GLU A 316 -53.79 -46.63 -28.47
N PRO A 317 -53.56 -46.11 -29.73
CA PRO A 317 -52.79 -44.93 -30.25
C PRO A 317 -53.36 -44.12 -31.46
N GLY A 318 -52.75 -42.93 -31.73
CA GLY A 318 -52.46 -42.26 -33.05
C GLY A 318 -53.60 -41.64 -33.92
N PRO A 319 -53.32 -40.95 -35.08
CA PRO A 319 -52.04 -40.40 -35.64
C PRO A 319 -52.13 -39.06 -36.50
N LYS A 320 -50.96 -38.53 -36.96
CA LYS A 320 -50.61 -37.75 -38.23
C LYS A 320 -51.11 -36.28 -38.41
N ASP A 321 -50.36 -35.30 -38.96
CA ASP A 321 -49.72 -35.16 -40.30
C ASP A 321 -48.55 -34.12 -40.38
N GLU A 322 -47.90 -34.07 -41.56
CA GLU A 322 -46.57 -33.55 -41.97
C GLU A 322 -46.47 -32.07 -42.51
N ALA A 323 -45.23 -31.52 -42.51
CA ALA A 323 -44.50 -30.65 -43.50
C ALA A 323 -45.13 -29.32 -44.06
N THR A 324 -44.47 -28.25 -44.55
CA THR A 324 -43.17 -27.90 -45.19
C THR A 324 -42.95 -26.36 -45.26
N ALA A 325 -41.68 -25.92 -45.25
CA ALA A 325 -40.97 -24.89 -46.08
C ALA A 325 -41.26 -23.36 -46.08
N ASP A 326 -40.13 -22.64 -46.22
CA ASP A 326 -39.76 -21.22 -46.44
C ASP A 326 -40.76 -20.23 -47.10
N ASP A 327 -40.75 -18.96 -46.64
CA ASP A 327 -40.47 -17.79 -47.50
C ASP A 327 -40.17 -16.51 -46.68
N LYS A 328 -39.31 -15.64 -47.19
CA LYS A 328 -38.89 -14.34 -46.63
C LYS A 328 -39.06 -13.28 -47.73
N PRO A 329 -39.65 -12.10 -47.44
CA PRO A 329 -38.99 -10.87 -47.89
C PRO A 329 -39.15 -9.65 -46.93
N GLU A 330 -38.15 -8.77 -46.97
CA GLU A 330 -38.04 -7.38 -46.45
C GLU A 330 -38.62 -6.34 -47.46
N PRO A 331 -38.57 -4.99 -47.26
CA PRO A 331 -38.73 -4.13 -46.06
C PRO A 331 -39.61 -2.84 -46.28
N ASP A 332 -39.86 -2.11 -45.17
CA ASP A 332 -40.11 -0.65 -44.94
C ASP A 332 -41.32 0.11 -45.56
N PRO A 333 -41.83 1.22 -44.97
CA PRO A 333 -41.07 2.46 -44.66
C PRO A 333 -41.45 3.31 -43.39
N GLU A 334 -40.58 4.28 -43.06
CA GLU A 334 -40.80 5.46 -42.19
C GLU A 334 -41.87 6.44 -42.73
N PRO A 335 -42.37 7.42 -41.95
CA PRO A 335 -41.81 8.78 -42.11
C PRO A 335 -41.82 9.75 -40.88
N GLU A 336 -40.83 10.65 -40.92
CA GLU A 336 -40.85 12.14 -40.78
C GLU A 336 -40.80 12.94 -39.44
N LEU A 337 -40.03 14.03 -39.58
CA LEU A 337 -39.39 14.97 -38.65
C LEU A 337 -40.24 16.23 -38.27
N GLU A 338 -40.08 16.72 -37.02
CA GLU A 338 -39.81 18.11 -36.49
C GLU A 338 -40.46 19.39 -37.11
N PRO A 339 -40.70 20.52 -36.35
CA PRO A 339 -39.60 21.38 -35.84
C PRO A 339 -39.80 22.29 -34.58
N GLU A 340 -38.64 22.71 -34.01
CA GLU A 340 -38.18 24.01 -33.42
C GLU A 340 -39.12 24.90 -32.55
N ALA A 341 -38.69 25.58 -31.46
CA ALA A 341 -37.63 26.59 -31.36
C ALA A 341 -37.24 27.00 -29.89
N LYS A 342 -36.09 27.68 -29.78
CA LYS A 342 -35.40 28.25 -28.60
C LYS A 342 -36.00 29.60 -28.11
N VAL A 343 -35.70 30.02 -26.86
CA VAL A 343 -34.99 31.28 -26.46
C VAL A 343 -35.04 31.48 -24.92
N GLU A 344 -33.94 32.08 -24.42
CA GLU A 344 -33.48 32.41 -23.06
C GLU A 344 -34.31 33.49 -22.31
N ASP A 345 -34.24 33.53 -20.97
CA ASP A 345 -33.91 34.75 -20.18
C ASP A 345 -33.83 34.45 -18.65
N GLU A 346 -32.83 35.03 -17.98
CA GLU A 346 -32.74 35.17 -16.51
C GLU A 346 -33.72 36.26 -15.99
N PRO A 347 -33.96 36.38 -14.66
CA PRO A 347 -33.16 37.35 -13.90
C PRO A 347 -32.94 37.03 -12.40
N GLU A 348 -31.86 37.61 -11.82
CA GLU A 348 -31.73 37.92 -10.38
C GLU A 348 -32.79 38.97 -9.92
N PRO A 349 -33.02 39.15 -8.60
CA PRO A 349 -32.43 40.35 -7.98
C PRO A 349 -32.02 40.25 -6.49
N GLU A 350 -30.90 40.92 -6.20
CA GLU A 350 -30.63 41.97 -5.19
C GLU A 350 -30.78 41.78 -3.66
N ALA A 351 -29.91 42.52 -2.99
CA ALA A 351 -29.46 42.45 -1.61
C ALA A 351 -29.98 43.60 -0.71
N ALA A 352 -29.47 43.62 0.52
CA ALA A 352 -29.49 44.67 1.57
C ALA A 352 -30.62 44.52 2.62
N THR A 353 -30.42 44.67 3.93
CA THR A 353 -29.54 45.58 4.70
C THR A 353 -29.26 45.09 6.12
N GLU A 354 -28.13 45.55 6.65
CA GLU A 354 -27.67 45.54 8.05
C GLU A 354 -28.65 46.19 9.05
N SER A 355 -28.58 45.77 10.32
CA SER A 355 -28.94 46.61 11.48
C SER A 355 -28.31 46.10 12.79
N GLU A 356 -27.54 46.97 13.43
CA GLU A 356 -27.13 47.01 14.85
C GLU A 356 -27.13 48.52 15.25
N PRO A 357 -27.11 48.97 16.54
CA PRO A 357 -27.19 48.26 17.84
C PRO A 357 -28.07 48.94 18.96
N GLU A 358 -28.00 48.36 20.18
CA GLU A 358 -28.14 48.93 21.57
C GLU A 358 -29.52 49.12 22.28
N PRO A 359 -29.62 49.14 23.65
CA PRO A 359 -28.61 48.94 24.72
C PRO A 359 -29.00 47.97 25.89
N GLU A 360 -28.03 47.83 26.80
CA GLU A 360 -27.86 47.04 28.04
C GLU A 360 -29.04 46.79 29.00
N ALA A 361 -29.01 45.63 29.66
CA ALA A 361 -29.44 45.47 31.06
C ALA A 361 -28.52 44.49 31.82
N LYS A 362 -27.96 44.99 32.92
CA LYS A 362 -27.07 44.33 33.89
C LYS A 362 -27.77 43.20 34.64
N VAL A 363 -27.09 42.07 34.87
CA VAL A 363 -27.33 41.16 36.00
C VAL A 363 -25.97 40.70 36.55
N GLU A 364 -25.94 40.60 37.86
CA GLU A 364 -24.82 40.67 38.79
C GLU A 364 -24.01 39.36 38.94
N ASP A 365 -22.78 39.52 39.44
CA ASP A 365 -21.75 38.53 39.77
C ASP A 365 -22.18 37.39 40.70
N GLU A 366 -21.71 36.16 40.43
CA GLU A 366 -21.38 35.14 41.43
C GLU A 366 -20.20 34.23 40.94
N PRO A 367 -19.40 33.65 41.84
CA PRO A 367 -17.94 33.74 41.75
C PRO A 367 -17.24 32.63 40.96
N GLU A 368 -16.09 33.03 40.41
CA GLU A 368 -15.06 32.23 39.77
C GLU A 368 -14.43 31.25 40.77
N VAL A 369 -14.51 29.95 40.50
CA VAL A 369 -13.80 28.90 41.26
C VAL A 369 -12.36 28.88 40.77
N VAL A 370 -11.48 29.49 41.54
CA VAL A 370 -10.02 29.39 41.40
C VAL A 370 -9.60 27.96 41.77
N PRO A 371 -8.97 27.17 40.87
CA PRO A 371 -8.29 25.95 41.31
C PRO A 371 -7.04 26.34 42.12
N GLU A 372 -6.92 25.77 43.31
CA GLU A 372 -5.77 25.90 44.21
C GLU A 372 -4.46 25.48 43.50
N PRO A 373 -3.31 26.14 43.78
CA PRO A 373 -2.03 25.72 43.24
C PRO A 373 -1.61 24.37 43.84
N GLU A 374 -1.20 23.43 42.98
CA GLU A 374 -0.57 22.18 43.39
C GLU A 374 0.68 22.47 44.27
N PRO A 375 0.93 21.69 45.34
CA PRO A 375 2.12 21.89 46.16
C PRO A 375 3.38 21.49 45.39
N ASP A 376 4.41 22.34 45.48
CA ASP A 376 5.75 22.13 44.95
C ASP A 376 6.25 20.69 45.18
N ALA A 377 6.49 19.97 44.08
CA ALA A 377 7.25 18.75 44.11
C ALA A 377 8.71 19.11 44.41
N GLU A 378 9.13 18.84 45.65
CA GLU A 378 10.52 18.88 46.09
C GLU A 378 11.44 18.19 45.08
N ALA A 379 12.51 18.91 44.70
CA ALA A 379 13.59 18.40 43.91
C ALA A 379 14.19 17.14 44.56
N LYS A 380 14.08 16.00 43.88
CA LYS A 380 14.87 14.81 44.22
C LYS A 380 16.34 15.08 43.87
N PRO A 381 17.29 14.72 44.75
CA PRO A 381 18.71 14.96 44.49
C PRO A 381 19.21 14.08 43.34
N GLU A 382 20.07 14.65 42.50
CA GLU A 382 20.87 13.94 41.51
C GLU A 382 21.65 12.79 42.17
N PRO A 383 21.70 11.57 41.60
CA PRO A 383 22.60 10.55 42.11
C PRO A 383 24.05 10.91 41.75
N GLU A 384 24.86 11.11 42.78
CA GLU A 384 26.31 11.27 42.71
C GLU A 384 26.97 10.17 41.86
N ALA A 385 27.82 10.61 40.93
CA ALA A 385 28.67 9.76 40.13
C ALA A 385 29.59 8.92 41.04
N LYS A 386 29.42 7.60 41.02
CA LYS A 386 30.41 6.66 41.55
C LYS A 386 31.46 6.40 40.46
N ALA A 387 32.70 6.71 40.80
CA ALA A 387 33.89 6.46 40.01
C ALA A 387 33.99 4.98 39.59
N GLU A 388 34.17 4.76 38.28
CA GLU A 388 34.65 3.51 37.72
C GLU A 388 36.18 3.44 37.85
N PRO A 389 36.78 2.24 38.06
CA PRO A 389 38.22 2.11 38.21
C PRO A 389 38.94 2.25 36.86
N GLU A 390 40.08 2.94 36.88
CA GLU A 390 41.02 3.08 35.77
C GLU A 390 41.43 1.72 35.20
N VAL A 391 41.26 1.56 33.88
CA VAL A 391 41.88 0.47 33.11
C VAL A 391 43.10 1.06 32.38
N GLU A 392 44.27 0.49 32.66
CA GLU A 392 45.55 0.85 32.06
C GLU A 392 45.48 0.84 30.52
N ALA A 393 45.99 1.92 29.92
CA ALA A 393 46.15 2.08 28.49
C ALA A 393 47.27 1.16 27.95
N THR A 394 46.91 0.14 27.17
CA THR A 394 47.81 -0.45 26.19
C THR A 394 47.77 0.38 24.91
N ALA A 395 48.90 0.97 24.56
CA ALA A 395 49.11 1.78 23.36
C ALA A 395 48.88 0.98 22.07
N GLU A 396 48.02 1.50 21.19
CA GLU A 396 47.98 1.13 19.77
C GLU A 396 49.05 1.93 19.00
N PRO A 397 49.73 1.35 17.99
CA PRO A 397 50.78 2.02 17.26
C PRO A 397 50.22 3.07 16.29
N GLU A 398 50.94 4.19 16.15
CA GLU A 398 50.63 5.27 15.19
C GLU A 398 50.60 4.73 13.74
N PRO A 399 49.66 5.20 12.88
CA PRO A 399 49.68 4.87 11.46
C PRO A 399 50.85 5.58 10.75
N GLU A 400 51.61 4.83 9.96
CA GLU A 400 52.67 5.36 9.08
C GLU A 400 52.10 6.36 8.05
N PRO A 401 52.86 7.41 7.67
CA PRO A 401 52.40 8.38 6.68
C PRO A 401 52.34 7.77 5.27
N GLU A 402 51.22 7.97 4.58
CA GLU A 402 51.06 7.62 3.16
C GLU A 402 52.10 8.36 2.28
N PRO A 403 52.66 7.72 1.23
CA PRO A 403 53.60 8.37 0.34
C PRO A 403 52.90 9.40 -0.56
N GLU A 404 53.52 10.58 -0.70
CA GLU A 404 53.09 11.65 -1.61
C GLU A 404 53.08 11.15 -3.08
N PRO A 405 52.14 11.61 -3.93
CA PRO A 405 52.13 11.25 -5.33
C PRO A 405 53.31 11.89 -6.07
N GLU A 406 54.09 11.06 -6.77
CA GLU A 406 55.19 11.46 -7.64
C GLU A 406 54.72 12.43 -8.74
N ALA A 407 55.49 13.50 -8.94
CA ALA A 407 55.29 14.48 -9.98
C ALA A 407 55.42 13.85 -11.38
N GLU A 408 54.40 14.03 -12.22
CA GLU A 408 54.49 13.73 -13.66
C GLU A 408 55.59 14.60 -14.28
N ALA A 409 56.58 13.93 -14.88
CA ALA A 409 57.65 14.58 -15.62
C ALA A 409 57.10 15.20 -16.91
N GLU A 410 57.09 16.53 -16.97
CA GLU A 410 56.92 17.31 -18.19
C GLU A 410 58.03 16.96 -19.20
N SER A 411 57.66 16.27 -20.29
CA SER A 411 58.51 16.19 -21.48
C SER A 411 58.32 17.44 -22.34
N LYS A 412 59.38 18.26 -22.44
CA LYS A 412 59.48 19.43 -23.32
C LYS A 412 59.35 19.08 -24.82
N PRO A 413 58.90 20.03 -25.66
CA PRO A 413 58.63 19.84 -27.08
C PRO A 413 59.84 20.20 -27.97
N GLU A 414 59.97 19.57 -29.13
CA GLU A 414 60.82 20.00 -30.26
C GLU A 414 60.24 19.43 -31.59
N PRO A 415 60.45 20.07 -32.76
CA PRO A 415 59.91 21.38 -33.13
C PRO A 415 59.18 21.35 -34.49
N GLU A 416 58.32 22.33 -34.74
CA GLU A 416 57.80 22.64 -36.08
C GLU A 416 58.82 23.44 -36.90
N ALA A 417 58.88 23.17 -38.21
CA ALA A 417 59.52 24.05 -39.18
C ALA A 417 58.67 24.12 -40.46
N GLU A 418 58.20 25.32 -40.78
CA GLU A 418 57.57 25.72 -42.05
C GLU A 418 58.61 26.13 -43.12
N GLY A 419 58.19 26.01 -44.40
CA GLY A 419 58.65 26.79 -45.58
C GLY A 419 59.73 26.12 -46.45
N ASP A 420 59.69 26.08 -47.80
CA ASP A 420 58.87 26.66 -48.89
C ASP A 420 59.27 25.91 -50.22
N PRO A 421 58.96 26.36 -51.46
CA PRO A 421 58.04 25.78 -52.44
C PRO A 421 58.70 25.03 -53.62
N GLY A 422 57.91 24.35 -54.47
CA GLY A 422 58.39 23.99 -55.81
C GLY A 422 57.65 22.88 -56.54
N ASP A 423 56.96 23.28 -57.60
CA ASP A 423 56.71 22.57 -58.86
C ASP A 423 56.10 21.15 -58.89
N GLY A 424 54.91 21.11 -59.50
CA GLY A 424 54.82 20.46 -60.81
C GLY A 424 54.20 19.06 -60.85
N ALA A 425 53.02 19.02 -61.49
CA ALA A 425 52.57 17.93 -62.38
C ALA A 425 52.23 16.57 -61.70
N VAL A 426 51.28 15.75 -62.13
CA VAL A 426 50.36 15.70 -63.27
C VAL A 426 49.47 14.46 -63.01
N ASN A 427 48.20 14.56 -63.39
CA ASN A 427 47.26 13.49 -63.76
C ASN A 427 46.88 12.35 -62.79
N GLY A 428 45.58 12.05 -62.81
CA GLY A 428 45.19 10.69 -63.22
C GLY A 428 44.11 10.00 -62.40
N ALA A 429 42.88 10.50 -62.52
CA ALA A 429 41.63 9.75 -62.70
C ALA A 429 41.53 8.26 -62.29
N GLY A 430 40.43 7.98 -61.59
CA GLY A 430 39.46 6.93 -61.93
C GLY A 430 39.63 5.61 -61.17
N LYS A 431 38.68 5.18 -60.34
CA LYS A 431 37.29 4.72 -60.58
C LYS A 431 37.22 3.18 -60.59
N ASN A 432 36.13 2.70 -59.98
CA ASN A 432 35.45 1.41 -60.14
C ASN A 432 36.03 0.23 -59.35
N GLU A 433 35.29 -0.33 -58.37
CA GLU A 433 34.04 -1.14 -58.44
C GLU A 433 34.33 -2.63 -58.67
N GLY A 434 33.53 -3.49 -58.01
CA GLY A 434 33.41 -4.92 -58.26
C GLY A 434 33.85 -5.77 -57.07
N GLU A 435 32.94 -6.18 -56.19
CA GLU A 435 32.07 -7.38 -56.30
C GLU A 435 32.75 -8.67 -55.79
N GLY A 436 31.97 -9.50 -55.10
CA GLY A 436 32.18 -10.94 -55.11
C GLY A 436 32.37 -11.63 -53.75
N GLY A 437 31.27 -11.87 -53.05
CA GLY A 437 30.73 -13.22 -52.87
C GLY A 437 31.45 -14.26 -51.96
N THR A 438 30.59 -14.95 -51.19
CA THR A 438 30.66 -16.37 -50.76
C THR A 438 31.72 -16.75 -49.72
N ALA A 439 31.57 -17.76 -48.88
CA ALA A 439 30.48 -18.58 -48.34
C ALA A 439 31.11 -19.44 -47.22
N ALA A 440 30.25 -20.02 -46.39
CA ALA A 440 30.51 -20.82 -45.20
C ALA A 440 31.56 -21.95 -45.28
N SER A 441 32.13 -22.33 -44.14
CA SER A 441 32.47 -23.72 -43.82
C SER A 441 32.62 -23.95 -42.32
N ALA A 442 32.08 -25.10 -41.88
CA ALA A 442 32.01 -25.61 -40.52
C ALA A 442 33.22 -26.49 -40.11
N GLY A 443 33.31 -26.79 -38.81
CA GLY A 443 34.13 -27.86 -38.21
C GLY A 443 34.11 -27.70 -36.68
N LYS A 444 33.42 -28.48 -35.82
CA LYS A 444 33.26 -29.93 -35.56
C LYS A 444 34.32 -30.50 -34.59
N GLY A 445 33.84 -31.01 -33.45
CA GLY A 445 34.50 -32.00 -32.56
C GLY A 445 35.30 -31.41 -31.39
N GLY A 446 35.27 -31.92 -30.15
CA GLY A 446 34.69 -33.14 -29.57
C GLY A 446 35.03 -33.23 -28.08
N SER A 447 34.25 -34.04 -27.36
CA SER A 447 34.21 -34.31 -25.91
C SER A 447 35.27 -35.30 -25.38
N VAL A 448 35.69 -35.20 -24.10
CA VAL A 448 36.20 -36.30 -23.22
C VAL A 448 36.10 -35.81 -21.74
N THR A 449 35.08 -36.21 -20.94
CA THR A 449 35.02 -37.22 -19.85
C THR A 449 35.92 -37.05 -18.60
N ASP A 450 35.26 -36.96 -17.43
CA ASP A 450 35.68 -37.36 -16.06
C ASP A 450 36.09 -38.86 -15.97
N PRO A 451 36.59 -39.46 -14.85
CA PRO A 451 36.55 -39.04 -13.42
C PRO A 451 37.80 -39.32 -12.53
N LYS A 452 37.87 -38.70 -11.34
CA LYS A 452 38.05 -39.40 -10.04
C LYS A 452 37.85 -38.49 -8.83
#